data_AF-M3I2F5-F1
#
_entry.id   AF-M3I2F5-F1
#
_cell.length_a   1.000
_cell.length_b   1.000
_cell.length_c   1.000
_cell.angle_alpha   90.00
_cell.angle_beta   90.00
_cell.angle_gamma   90.00
#
_symmetry.space_group_name_H-M   'P 1'
#
loop_
_entity.id
_entity.type
_entity.pdbx_description
1 polymer ?
#
loop_
_entity_poly.entity_id
_entity_poly.type
_entity_poly.pdbx_seq_one_letter_code
_entity_poly.pdbx_strand_id
1 'polypeptide(L)'
;MSSVHNELDKYVHGCSGIMSLEYSYLFAFFSIPREIIFDLWEIPPFGSLGKSEYKGLRRDRVDCLFISNGLETGIGMGTNQKLRYLNYIKPYADYLLSQGAMVSNINGYGKVIFFEQENR
;
A
#
# COMPACT_ATOMS: atom_id res chain seq x y z
N MET A 1 5.79 22.83 -8.33
CA MET A 1 5.10 21.54 -8.10
C MET A 1 6.07 20.46 -8.54
N SER A 2 6.59 19.70 -7.57
CA SER A 2 7.93 19.08 -7.61
C SER A 2 7.98 17.77 -8.40
N SER A 3 9.17 17.42 -8.91
CA SER A 3 9.44 16.20 -9.71
C SER A 3 8.93 14.89 -9.10
N VAL A 4 8.70 14.86 -7.79
CA VAL A 4 8.13 13.73 -7.04
C VAL A 4 6.70 13.42 -7.51
N HIS A 5 5.90 14.43 -7.87
CA HIS A 5 4.53 14.24 -8.37
C HIS A 5 4.52 13.39 -9.65
N ASN A 6 5.39 13.73 -10.62
CA ASN A 6 5.48 13.02 -11.90
C ASN A 6 6.15 11.64 -11.79
N GLU A 7 7.14 11.48 -10.89
CA GLU A 7 7.79 10.19 -10.69
C GLU A 7 6.87 9.14 -10.07
N LEU A 8 5.81 9.56 -9.38
CA LEU A 8 4.92 8.64 -8.69
C LEU A 8 3.63 8.36 -9.44
N ASP A 9 3.11 9.33 -10.19
CA ASP A 9 1.94 9.15 -11.05
C ASP A 9 2.10 7.95 -11.99
N LYS A 10 3.31 7.75 -12.54
CA LYS A 10 3.63 6.61 -13.43
C LYS A 10 3.43 5.23 -12.78
N TYR A 11 3.46 5.13 -11.45
CA TYR A 11 3.27 3.87 -10.73
C TYR A 11 1.81 3.62 -10.34
N VAL A 12 0.99 4.67 -10.24
CA VAL A 12 -0.41 4.57 -9.78
C VAL A 12 -1.43 4.62 -10.90
N HIS A 13 -1.09 5.14 -12.09
CA HIS A 13 -1.97 5.24 -13.26
C HIS A 13 -2.49 3.91 -13.84
N GLY A 14 -2.12 2.78 -13.23
CA GLY A 14 -2.51 1.43 -13.63
C GLY A 14 -3.12 0.55 -12.56
N CYS A 15 -3.22 1.07 -11.34
CA CYS A 15 -3.69 0.30 -10.20
C CYS A 15 -5.22 0.26 -10.20
N SER A 16 -5.77 -0.93 -10.07
CA SER A 16 -7.19 -1.15 -9.82
C SER A 16 -7.53 -0.79 -8.37
N GLY A 17 -6.55 -0.90 -7.47
CA GLY A 17 -6.66 -0.39 -6.11
C GLY A 17 -5.33 -0.29 -5.37
N ILE A 18 -5.22 0.75 -4.54
CA ILE A 18 -4.00 1.17 -3.85
C ILE A 18 -4.27 1.16 -2.35
N MET A 19 -3.50 0.37 -1.60
CA MET A 19 -3.53 0.40 -0.14
C MET A 19 -2.45 1.34 0.40
N SER A 20 -2.83 2.26 1.29
CA SER A 20 -1.91 3.13 2.02
C SER A 20 -2.40 3.45 3.42
N LEU A 21 -1.47 3.54 4.37
CA LEU A 21 -1.75 4.06 5.73
C LEU A 21 -2.06 5.57 5.70
N GLU A 22 -1.43 6.27 4.76
CA GLU A 22 -1.30 7.72 4.72
C GLU A 22 -2.02 8.24 3.47
N TYR A 23 -3.30 7.89 3.33
CA TYR A 23 -4.10 8.29 2.17
C TYR A 23 -4.13 9.82 1.98
N SER A 24 -3.99 10.59 3.07
CA SER A 24 -3.83 12.05 3.02
C SER A 24 -2.57 12.50 2.28
N TYR A 25 -1.46 11.77 2.40
CA TYR A 25 -0.25 12.01 1.61
C TYR A 25 -0.48 11.64 0.14
N LEU A 26 -1.25 10.58 -0.13
CA LEU A 26 -1.64 10.23 -1.50
C LEU A 26 -2.52 11.31 -2.15
N PHE A 27 -3.43 11.96 -1.42
CA PHE A 27 -4.22 13.05 -2.01
C PHE A 27 -3.46 14.37 -2.11
N ALA A 28 -2.46 14.61 -1.25
CA ALA A 28 -1.68 15.85 -1.29
C ALA A 28 -0.71 15.90 -2.49
N PHE A 29 -0.28 14.75 -3.00
CA PHE A 29 0.79 14.65 -3.99
C PHE A 29 0.44 13.87 -5.25
N PHE A 30 -0.81 13.45 -5.43
CA PHE A 30 -1.20 12.59 -6.54
C PHE A 30 -2.60 12.90 -7.04
N SER A 31 -2.82 12.73 -8.35
CA SER A 31 -4.14 12.90 -8.99
C SER A 31 -4.85 11.55 -9.14
N ILE A 32 -5.16 10.91 -8.02
CA ILE A 32 -5.72 9.55 -7.98
C ILE A 32 -7.22 9.59 -7.65
N PRO A 33 -8.07 8.81 -8.33
CA PRO A 33 -9.48 8.65 -7.95
C PRO A 33 -9.59 8.11 -6.52
N ARG A 34 -10.44 8.73 -5.69
CA ARG A 34 -10.58 8.34 -4.28
C ARG A 34 -11.13 6.92 -4.13
N GLU A 35 -11.86 6.45 -5.12
CA GLU A 35 -12.58 5.18 -5.13
C GLU A 35 -11.65 3.97 -5.21
N ILE A 36 -10.42 4.18 -5.68
CA ILE A 36 -9.42 3.11 -5.79
C ILE A 36 -8.44 3.11 -4.61
N ILE A 37 -8.61 3.99 -3.62
CA ILE A 37 -7.74 4.06 -2.44
C ILE A 37 -8.39 3.33 -1.27
N PHE A 38 -7.65 2.36 -0.72
CA PHE A 38 -8.03 1.59 0.44
C PHE A 38 -7.15 1.96 1.63
N ASP A 39 -7.77 2.14 2.79
CA ASP A 39 -7.09 2.44 4.04
C ASP A 39 -6.72 1.14 4.78
N LEU A 40 -5.55 1.11 5.40
CA LEU A 40 -5.12 0.07 6.33
C LEU A 40 -6.14 -0.19 7.46
N TRP A 41 -6.90 0.82 7.87
CA TRP A 41 -7.95 0.73 8.89
C TRP A 41 -9.16 -0.09 8.44
N GLU A 42 -9.30 -0.39 7.15
CA GLU A 42 -10.35 -1.29 6.61
C GLU A 42 -10.10 -2.77 6.95
N ILE A 43 -8.90 -3.13 7.44
CA ILE A 43 -8.56 -4.48 7.89
C ILE A 43 -9.18 -4.78 9.28
N PRO A 44 -10.15 -5.72 9.44
CA PRO A 44 -10.75 -6.11 10.73
C PRO A 44 -9.76 -6.79 11.70
N PRO A 45 -10.14 -7.10 12.96
CA PRO A 45 -10.90 -6.23 13.89
C PRO A 45 -10.16 -5.43 14.99
N PHE A 46 -8.86 -5.48 15.31
CA PHE A 46 -8.19 -6.54 16.07
C PHE A 46 -8.49 -7.95 15.59
N GLY A 47 -7.61 -8.50 14.74
CA GLY A 47 -7.61 -9.92 14.36
C GLY A 47 -8.02 -10.78 15.55
N SER A 48 -9.06 -11.60 15.42
CA SER A 48 -9.34 -12.63 16.43
C SER A 48 -8.04 -13.39 16.68
N LEU A 49 -7.55 -13.41 17.93
CA LEU A 49 -6.34 -14.13 18.30
C LEU A 49 -6.49 -15.58 17.79
N GLY A 50 -5.70 -15.96 16.79
CA GLY A 50 -5.78 -17.30 16.17
C GLY A 50 -6.68 -17.45 14.92
N LYS A 51 -7.28 -16.39 14.37
CA LYS A 51 -7.86 -16.41 13.00
C LYS A 51 -7.23 -15.34 12.14
N SER A 52 -6.26 -15.76 11.33
CA SER A 52 -5.49 -14.94 10.39
C SER A 52 -6.22 -14.61 9.09
N GLU A 53 -7.40 -15.21 8.82
CA GLU A 53 -8.08 -15.05 7.54
C GLU A 53 -8.94 -13.79 7.45
N TYR A 54 -8.29 -12.62 7.50
CA TYR A 54 -8.84 -11.48 6.78
C TYR A 54 -8.73 -11.74 5.28
N LYS A 55 -9.86 -11.89 4.58
CA LYS A 55 -9.90 -12.19 3.14
C LYS A 55 -9.88 -10.94 2.24
N GLY A 56 -9.56 -9.76 2.78
CA GLY A 56 -9.74 -8.47 2.10
C GLY A 56 -8.49 -7.85 1.48
N LEU A 57 -7.32 -8.49 1.58
CA LEU A 57 -6.19 -8.21 0.68
C LEU A 57 -6.23 -9.25 -0.44
N ARG A 58 -6.79 -8.85 -1.57
CA ARG A 58 -6.89 -9.69 -2.76
C ARG A 58 -6.41 -8.89 -3.96
N ARG A 59 -5.69 -9.56 -4.87
CA ARG A 59 -5.10 -8.92 -6.05
C ARG A 59 -6.13 -8.26 -6.96
N ASP A 60 -7.34 -8.81 -7.02
CA ASP A 60 -8.46 -8.23 -7.81
C ASP A 60 -9.01 -6.92 -7.23
N ARG A 61 -8.63 -6.56 -5.99
CA ARG A 61 -9.05 -5.33 -5.31
C ARG A 61 -7.90 -4.38 -5.04
N VAL A 62 -6.76 -4.90 -4.60
CA VAL A 62 -5.57 -4.13 -4.22
C VAL A 62 -4.39 -4.74 -4.96
N ASP A 63 -4.09 -4.21 -6.13
CA ASP A 63 -2.97 -4.65 -6.96
C ASP A 63 -1.70 -3.81 -6.74
N CYS A 64 -1.81 -2.70 -6.00
CA CYS A 64 -0.70 -1.84 -5.62
C CYS A 64 -0.65 -1.57 -4.11
N LEU A 65 0.58 -1.52 -3.57
CA LEU A 65 0.84 -1.14 -2.19
C LEU A 65 1.75 0.08 -2.13
N PHE A 66 1.35 1.09 -1.38
CA PHE A 66 2.22 2.20 -1.00
C PHE A 66 2.63 2.04 0.47
N ILE A 67 3.93 1.85 0.70
CA ILE A 67 4.50 1.67 2.04
C ILE A 67 5.39 2.86 2.34
N SER A 68 4.96 3.74 3.23
CA SER A 68 5.74 4.91 3.62
C SER A 68 6.84 4.56 4.62
N ASN A 69 7.91 5.36 4.65
CA ASN A 69 9.00 5.21 5.63
C ASN A 69 8.50 5.38 7.07
N GLY A 70 7.45 6.18 7.27
CA GLY A 70 6.80 6.39 8.57
C GLY A 70 6.11 5.12 9.09
N LEU A 71 5.54 4.30 8.21
CA LEU A 71 4.92 3.02 8.57
C LEU A 71 5.94 2.02 9.13
N GLU A 72 7.17 2.05 8.64
CA GLU A 72 8.25 1.17 9.13
C GLU A 72 8.81 1.63 10.49
N THR A 73 8.59 2.90 10.89
CA THR A 73 9.32 3.55 12.00
C THR A 73 8.45 4.15 13.13
N GLY A 74 7.13 4.25 12.98
CA GLY A 74 6.26 4.94 13.96
C GLY A 74 6.17 4.27 15.34
N ILE A 75 6.42 5.03 16.42
CA ILE A 75 6.48 4.56 17.82
C ILE A 75 5.21 4.92 18.65
N GLY A 76 4.43 5.94 18.28
CA GLY A 76 3.17 6.34 18.97
C GLY A 76 1.96 6.22 18.03
N MET A 77 0.88 5.53 18.43
CA MET A 77 -0.04 4.78 17.53
C MET A 77 0.63 3.61 16.76
N GLY A 78 1.94 3.49 16.90
CA GLY A 78 2.82 2.53 16.24
C GLY A 78 2.53 1.07 16.53
N THR A 79 2.02 0.70 17.70
CA THR A 79 1.74 -0.72 17.99
C THR A 79 0.68 -1.28 17.05
N ASN A 80 -0.41 -0.56 16.79
CA ASN A 80 -1.48 -1.05 15.93
C ASN A 80 -1.11 -0.98 14.44
N GLN A 81 -0.44 0.09 14.01
CA GLN A 81 0.00 0.24 12.63
C GLN A 81 1.11 -0.77 12.29
N LYS A 82 2.09 -0.95 13.19
CA LYS A 82 3.15 -1.95 13.05
C LYS A 82 2.60 -3.36 13.07
N LEU A 83 1.65 -3.68 13.95
CA LEU A 83 0.99 -5.00 13.95
C LEU A 83 0.25 -5.24 12.64
N ARG A 84 -0.42 -4.22 12.08
CA ARG A 84 -1.09 -4.33 10.79
C ARG A 84 -0.10 -4.52 9.64
N TYR A 85 1.00 -3.78 9.66
CA TYR A 85 2.08 -3.94 8.71
C TYR A 85 2.65 -5.36 8.77
N LEU A 86 3.05 -5.84 9.95
CA LEU A 86 3.67 -7.15 10.11
C LEU A 86 2.73 -8.31 9.81
N ASN A 87 1.46 -8.21 10.19
CA ASN A 87 0.51 -9.32 10.07
C ASN A 87 -0.24 -9.36 8.74
N TYR A 88 -0.38 -8.23 8.03
CA TYR A 88 -1.19 -8.17 6.82
C TYR A 88 -0.43 -7.57 5.62
N ILE A 89 0.15 -6.38 5.77
CA ILE A 89 0.75 -5.69 4.62
C ILE A 89 2.05 -6.33 4.17
N LYS A 90 2.93 -6.71 5.10
CA LYS A 90 4.19 -7.36 4.77
C LYS A 90 3.96 -8.74 4.13
N PRO A 91 3.15 -9.66 4.70
CA PRO A 91 2.86 -10.93 4.04
C PRO A 91 2.18 -10.75 2.68
N TYR A 92 1.32 -9.75 2.54
CA TYR A 92 0.68 -9.46 1.27
C TYR A 92 1.64 -8.86 0.24
N ALA A 93 2.56 -7.99 0.66
CA ALA A 93 3.66 -7.50 -0.16
C ALA A 93 4.52 -8.67 -0.65
N ASP A 94 4.93 -9.57 0.25
CA ASP A 94 5.69 -10.77 -0.10
C ASP A 94 4.91 -11.64 -1.11
N TYR A 95 3.59 -11.78 -0.91
CA TYR A 95 2.70 -12.45 -1.87
C TYR A 95 2.68 -11.77 -3.24
N LEU A 96 2.46 -10.45 -3.33
CA LEU A 96 2.44 -9.73 -4.61
C LEU A 96 3.79 -9.86 -5.34
N LEU A 97 4.89 -9.75 -4.62
CA LEU A 97 6.24 -9.95 -5.17
C LEU A 97 6.43 -11.38 -5.70
N SER A 98 5.94 -12.39 -4.97
CA SER A 98 5.95 -13.79 -5.44
C SER A 98 5.14 -14.01 -6.73
N GLN A 99 4.20 -13.11 -7.03
CA GLN A 99 3.37 -13.14 -8.24
C GLN A 99 3.97 -12.32 -9.40
N GLY A 100 5.17 -11.74 -9.23
CA GLY A 100 5.84 -10.94 -10.25
C GLY A 100 5.65 -9.43 -10.13
N ALA A 101 5.15 -8.93 -8.99
CA ALA A 101 5.17 -7.48 -8.74
C ALA A 101 6.62 -6.97 -8.60
N MET A 102 6.81 -5.69 -8.91
CA MET A 102 8.07 -4.96 -8.81
C MET A 102 8.04 -4.01 -7.61
N VAL A 103 9.24 -3.58 -7.18
CA VAL A 103 9.41 -2.56 -6.13
C VAL A 103 10.07 -1.33 -6.74
N SER A 104 9.48 -0.15 -6.53
CA SER A 104 10.15 1.12 -6.75
C SER A 104 10.29 1.88 -5.43
N ASN A 105 11.51 2.32 -5.12
CA ASN A 105 11.75 3.20 -3.99
C ASN A 105 11.38 4.64 -4.35
N ILE A 106 10.89 5.37 -3.37
CA ILE A 106 10.59 6.79 -3.43
C ILE A 106 11.47 7.48 -2.41
N ASN A 107 12.50 8.17 -2.89
CA ASN A 107 13.51 8.78 -2.03
C ASN A 107 12.87 9.73 -1.01
N GLY A 108 13.04 9.42 0.27
CA GLY A 108 12.50 10.20 1.39
C GLY A 108 11.06 9.87 1.78
N TYR A 109 10.30 9.13 0.97
CA TYR A 109 8.87 8.88 1.21
C TYR A 109 8.52 7.42 1.50
N GLY A 110 9.13 6.45 0.83
CA GLY A 110 8.76 5.04 0.99
C GLY A 110 9.07 4.18 -0.23
N LYS A 111 8.20 3.19 -0.49
CA LYS A 111 8.26 2.31 -1.66
C LYS A 111 6.86 1.99 -2.19
N VAL A 112 6.78 1.73 -3.50
CA VAL A 112 5.60 1.23 -4.19
C VAL A 112 5.85 -0.20 -4.62
N ILE A 113 4.86 -1.07 -4.41
CA ILE A 113 4.80 -2.42 -4.98
C ILE A 113 3.67 -2.42 -6.01
N PHE A 114 3.97 -2.80 -7.24
CA PHE A 114 3.06 -2.71 -8.38
C PHE A 114 3.39 -3.77 -9.44
N PHE A 115 2.48 -4.04 -10.37
CA PHE A 115 2.78 -4.86 -11.55
C PHE A 115 3.11 -3.96 -12.73
N GLU A 116 4.16 -4.32 -13.49
CA GLU A 116 4.40 -3.66 -14.77
C GLU A 116 3.21 -3.90 -15.69
N GLN A 117 2.73 -2.84 -16.34
CA GLN A 117 1.61 -2.96 -17.26
C GLN A 117 2.10 -3.62 -18.56
N GLU A 118 1.92 -4.92 -18.70
CA GLU A 118 1.79 -5.51 -20.04
C GLU A 118 0.43 -5.10 -20.60
N ASN A 119 0.41 -4.08 -21.47
CA ASN A 119 -0.69 -3.70 -22.38
C ASN A 119 -2.10 -4.17 -21.93
N ARG A 120 -2.66 -3.52 -20.89
CA ARG A 120 -4.09 -3.63 -20.57
C ARG A 120 -4.92 -2.72 -21.46
#